data_AF-A0AAW2TQK1-F1
#
_entry.id   AF-A0AAW2TQK1-F1
#
_cell.length_a   1.000
_cell.length_b   1.000
_cell.length_c   1.000
_cell.angle_alpha   90.00
_cell.angle_beta   90.00
_cell.angle_gamma   90.00
#
_symmetry.space_group_name_H-M   'P 1'
#
loop_
_entity.id
_entity.type
_entity.pdbx_description
1 polymer ?
#
loop_
_entity_poly.entity_id
_entity_poly.type
_entity_poly.pdbx_seq_one_letter_code
_entity_poly.pdbx_strand_id
1 'polypeptide(L)'
;MVLKRLAEAVRECEEAIRLDPGYVRAHHRLGALLLSLGQVENARKHICFSGHQPDPVELQKLQSVEKHLNKCADARRVGDWKSTLREVDAAIVCGADASPQLCACRAEVLLKLHQLDDAFFALSNIPKSVPSASTHSPAKVFGMLSDAYVFFVRTQVELSRGRFDSALTAIEKAGQIDPHNVEISILLNNVRLVCRARARGMIIQVGKVHRGLLGLWRRAACWYKLGQWEKSVDDCNQALRIQPNYIKALLRRAASNSKLERWSEAVRDYEVLRRELPDDNEVAESLFHAQIALRKSRGEEVHNMKFGGDVESVSGLEQFRAAISSSGASVVHFKASSNAQCKQISPFLDALCSRYPSINFLKVDIDESPAIAHAENVRIVPTFKIYRNGSRVKEMVCPSQEVLESSVRHYSI
;
A
#
# COMPACT_ATOMS: atom_id res chain seq x y z
N MET A 1 -28.56 19.26 20.69
CA MET A 1 -29.60 20.31 20.82
C MET A 1 -29.02 21.61 21.39
N VAL A 2 -28.14 21.53 22.39
CA VAL A 2 -27.46 22.69 23.01
C VAL A 2 -26.64 23.53 22.02
N LEU A 3 -25.78 22.92 21.20
CA LEU A 3 -24.91 23.64 20.25
C LEU A 3 -25.65 24.42 19.15
N LYS A 4 -26.84 23.96 18.74
CA LYS A 4 -27.68 24.71 17.76
C LYS A 4 -28.25 25.98 18.39
N ARG A 5 -28.70 25.89 19.65
CA ARG A 5 -29.23 27.03 20.42
C ARG A 5 -28.13 28.05 20.74
N LEU A 6 -26.90 27.59 20.99
CA LEU A 6 -25.75 28.48 21.18
C LEU A 6 -25.38 29.24 19.89
N ALA A 7 -25.39 28.58 18.73
CA ALA A 7 -25.13 29.24 17.45
C ALA A 7 -26.24 30.26 17.09
N GLU A 8 -27.49 29.98 17.42
CA GLU A 8 -28.60 30.94 17.31
C GLU A 8 -28.39 32.14 18.25
N ALA A 9 -28.05 31.90 19.52
CA ALA A 9 -27.79 32.95 20.50
C ALA A 9 -26.60 33.85 20.11
N VAL A 10 -25.55 33.29 19.50
CA VAL A 10 -24.42 34.07 18.97
C VAL A 10 -24.89 35.02 17.88
N ARG A 11 -25.67 34.53 16.90
CA ARG A 11 -26.21 35.38 15.81
C ARG A 11 -27.11 36.49 16.33
N GLU A 12 -27.96 36.19 17.31
CA GLU A 12 -28.82 37.20 17.94
C GLU A 12 -28.01 38.29 18.65
N CYS A 13 -26.93 37.92 19.34
CA CYS A 13 -26.04 38.88 19.99
C CYS A 13 -25.24 39.71 18.97
N GLU A 14 -24.80 39.10 17.86
CA GLU A 14 -24.12 39.81 16.77
C GLU A 14 -25.05 40.83 16.10
N GLU A 15 -26.30 40.47 15.83
CA GLU A 15 -27.30 41.41 15.30
C GLU A 15 -27.60 42.55 16.27
N ALA A 16 -27.67 42.26 17.59
CA ALA A 16 -27.84 43.30 18.59
C ALA A 16 -26.68 44.30 18.61
N ILE A 17 -25.43 43.83 18.46
CA ILE A 17 -24.24 44.69 18.37
C ILE A 17 -24.19 45.45 17.04
N ARG A 18 -24.70 44.84 15.95
CA ARG A 18 -24.81 45.52 14.64
C ARG A 18 -25.79 46.71 14.71
N LEU A 19 -26.85 46.58 15.51
CA LEU A 19 -27.84 47.65 15.73
C LEU A 19 -27.34 48.71 16.71
N ASP A 20 -26.67 48.30 17.80
CA ASP A 20 -26.07 49.19 18.79
C ASP A 20 -24.65 48.71 19.18
N PRO A 21 -23.60 49.31 18.60
CA PRO A 21 -22.20 48.96 18.91
C PRO A 21 -21.78 49.25 20.36
N GLY A 22 -22.54 50.07 21.10
CA GLY A 22 -22.28 50.37 22.51
C GLY A 22 -22.98 49.41 23.47
N TYR A 23 -23.70 48.40 22.97
CA TYR A 23 -24.56 47.57 23.80
C TYR A 23 -23.78 46.57 24.67
N VAL A 24 -23.36 47.03 25.85
CA VAL A 24 -22.49 46.31 26.79
C VAL A 24 -23.00 44.90 27.12
N ARG A 25 -24.31 44.72 27.37
CA ARG A 25 -24.87 43.41 27.71
C ARG A 25 -24.75 42.40 26.57
N ALA A 26 -24.89 42.84 25.32
CA ALA A 26 -24.68 41.95 24.17
C ALA A 26 -23.21 41.59 24.00
N HIS A 27 -22.29 42.53 24.21
CA HIS A 27 -20.84 42.26 24.21
C HIS A 27 -20.44 41.24 25.28
N HIS A 28 -20.91 41.39 26.52
CA HIS A 28 -20.62 40.43 27.60
C HIS A 28 -21.19 39.04 27.30
N ARG A 29 -22.46 38.97 26.87
CA ARG A 29 -23.09 37.70 26.48
C ARG A 29 -22.37 37.03 25.30
N LEU A 30 -22.00 37.81 24.29
CA LEU A 30 -21.25 37.31 23.14
C LEU A 30 -19.85 36.84 23.55
N GLY A 31 -19.15 37.59 24.41
CA GLY A 31 -17.85 37.19 24.96
C GLY A 31 -17.91 35.85 25.71
N ALA A 32 -18.90 35.69 26.60
CA ALA A 32 -19.13 34.44 27.32
C ALA A 32 -19.50 33.27 26.39
N LEU A 33 -20.36 33.49 25.39
CA LEU A 33 -20.73 32.49 24.40
C LEU A 33 -19.53 32.08 23.54
N LEU A 34 -18.73 33.04 23.07
CA LEU A 34 -17.51 32.76 22.29
C LEU A 34 -16.47 32.02 23.12
N LEU A 35 -16.35 32.33 24.41
CA LEU A 35 -15.48 31.58 25.33
C LEU A 35 -15.96 30.13 25.49
N SER A 36 -17.28 29.91 25.63
CA SER A 36 -17.87 28.56 25.68
C SER A 36 -17.63 27.75 24.41
N LEU A 37 -17.56 28.43 23.25
CA LEU A 37 -17.22 27.82 21.97
C LEU A 37 -15.71 27.62 21.77
N GLY A 38 -14.86 28.09 22.69
CA GLY A 38 -13.40 28.00 22.61
C GLY A 38 -12.76 29.04 21.68
N GLN A 39 -13.50 30.06 21.22
CA GLN A 39 -12.98 31.15 20.39
C GLN A 39 -12.38 32.27 21.26
N VAL A 40 -11.26 31.97 21.93
CA VAL A 40 -10.62 32.87 22.92
C VAL A 40 -10.29 34.25 22.34
N GLU A 41 -9.74 34.32 21.13
CA GLU A 41 -9.37 35.60 20.50
C GLU A 41 -10.58 36.49 20.22
N ASN A 42 -11.68 35.91 19.75
CA ASN A 42 -12.90 36.67 19.49
C ASN A 42 -13.57 37.06 20.82
N ALA A 43 -13.58 36.16 21.81
CA ALA A 43 -14.09 36.46 23.14
C ALA A 43 -13.33 37.64 23.78
N ARG A 44 -12.00 37.69 23.63
CA ARG A 44 -11.16 38.79 24.15
C ARG A 44 -11.57 40.14 23.57
N LYS A 45 -11.86 40.22 22.27
CA LYS A 45 -12.28 41.46 21.61
C LYS A 45 -13.58 42.02 22.19
N HIS A 46 -14.53 41.15 22.53
CA HIS A 46 -15.81 41.56 23.09
C HIS A 46 -15.75 41.83 24.60
N ILE A 47 -14.91 41.12 25.35
CA ILE A 47 -14.70 41.34 26.79
C ILE A 47 -13.89 42.63 27.04
N CYS A 48 -12.89 42.92 26.20
CA CYS A 48 -12.04 44.11 26.30
C CYS A 48 -12.44 45.21 25.29
N PHE A 49 -13.73 45.34 24.98
CA PHE A 49 -14.21 46.36 24.04
C PHE A 49 -13.95 47.79 24.56
N SER A 50 -13.69 48.73 23.64
CA SER A 50 -13.26 50.10 23.95
C SER A 50 -14.29 50.85 24.80
N GLY A 51 -13.89 51.24 26.02
CA GLY A 51 -14.66 52.13 26.89
C GLY A 51 -15.24 51.49 28.16
N HIS A 52 -15.03 50.20 28.41
CA HIS A 52 -15.50 49.52 29.63
C HIS A 52 -14.37 48.78 30.37
N GLN A 53 -14.44 48.73 31.71
CA GLN A 53 -13.55 47.89 32.51
C GLN A 53 -14.06 46.44 32.44
N PRO A 54 -13.24 45.48 31.95
CA PRO A 54 -13.67 44.09 31.87
C PRO A 54 -13.91 43.53 33.28
N ASP A 55 -14.92 42.69 33.43
CA ASP A 55 -15.13 41.95 34.68
C ASP A 55 -13.88 41.10 34.98
N PRO A 56 -13.21 41.32 36.14
CA PRO A 56 -12.02 40.55 36.51
C PRO A 56 -12.25 39.04 36.49
N VAL A 57 -13.47 38.58 36.80
CA VAL A 57 -13.81 37.14 36.83
C VAL A 57 -13.87 36.56 35.42
N GLU A 58 -14.47 37.27 34.46
CA GLU A 58 -14.52 36.84 33.06
C GLU A 58 -13.14 36.87 32.41
N LEU A 59 -12.34 37.90 32.73
CA LEU A 59 -10.96 38.01 32.25
C LEU A 59 -10.07 36.88 32.80
N GLN A 60 -10.21 36.53 34.08
CA GLN A 60 -9.47 35.43 34.70
C GLN A 60 -9.85 34.07 34.09
N LYS A 61 -11.15 33.85 33.81
CA LYS A 61 -11.61 32.65 33.11
C LYS A 61 -11.02 32.56 31.70
N LEU A 62 -11.04 33.66 30.95
CA LEU A 62 -10.47 33.72 29.61
C LEU A 62 -8.97 33.39 29.61
N GLN A 63 -8.19 33.99 30.52
CA GLN A 63 -6.77 33.71 30.68
C GLN A 63 -6.49 32.25 31.08
N SER A 64 -7.36 31.66 31.91
CA SER A 64 -7.23 30.27 32.33
C SER A 64 -7.47 29.31 31.15
N VAL A 65 -8.54 29.53 30.38
CA VAL A 65 -8.84 28.76 29.16
C VAL A 65 -7.70 28.87 28.15
N GLU A 66 -7.22 30.09 27.88
CA GLU A 66 -6.10 30.33 26.97
C GLU A 66 -4.82 29.57 27.38
N LYS A 67 -4.48 29.62 28.68
CA LYS A 67 -3.33 28.90 29.23
C LYS A 67 -3.45 27.40 29.01
N HIS A 68 -4.62 26.82 29.28
CA HIS A 68 -4.85 25.38 29.08
C HIS A 68 -4.85 24.99 27.60
N LEU A 69 -5.35 25.84 26.70
CA LEU A 69 -5.30 25.61 25.25
C LEU A 69 -3.85 25.61 24.73
N ASN A 70 -3.02 26.56 25.16
CA ASN A 70 -1.61 26.61 24.75
C ASN A 70 -0.83 25.38 25.23
N LYS A 71 -1.01 24.99 26.50
CA LYS A 71 -0.41 23.77 27.04
C LYS A 71 -0.90 22.51 26.33
N CYS A 72 -2.19 22.44 26.01
CA CYS A 72 -2.75 21.35 25.22
C CYS A 72 -2.06 21.25 23.85
N ALA A 73 -1.83 22.39 23.18
CA ALA A 73 -1.15 22.42 21.88
C ALA A 73 0.31 21.95 21.97
N ASP A 74 1.03 22.37 23.00
CA ASP A 74 2.43 21.95 23.22
C ASP A 74 2.52 20.46 23.56
N ALA A 75 1.68 19.97 24.48
CA ALA A 75 1.65 18.56 24.86
C ALA A 75 1.30 17.64 23.68
N ARG A 76 0.35 18.08 22.84
CA ARG A 76 -0.02 17.37 21.60
C ARG A 76 1.15 17.29 20.64
N ARG A 77 1.95 18.36 20.48
CA ARG A 77 3.13 18.39 19.61
C ARG A 77 4.22 17.43 20.09
N VAL A 78 4.39 17.31 21.41
CA VAL A 78 5.34 16.38 22.04
C VAL A 78 4.82 14.92 22.02
N GLY A 79 3.52 14.71 21.84
CA GLY A 79 2.89 13.39 21.83
C GLY A 79 2.57 12.85 23.23
N ASP A 80 2.55 13.69 24.26
CA ASP A 80 2.11 13.31 25.60
C ASP A 80 0.58 13.39 25.74
N TRP A 81 -0.07 12.33 25.26
CA TRP A 81 -1.53 12.23 25.22
C TRP A 81 -2.19 12.28 26.61
N LYS A 82 -1.52 11.84 27.67
CA LYS A 82 -2.09 11.87 29.04
C LYS A 82 -2.15 13.29 29.57
N SER A 83 -1.09 14.07 29.37
CA SER A 83 -1.07 15.48 29.74
C SER A 83 -2.04 16.28 28.86
N THR A 84 -2.11 15.99 27.55
CA THR A 84 -3.11 16.62 26.66
C THR A 84 -4.54 16.40 27.17
N LEU A 85 -4.90 15.18 27.59
CA LEU A 85 -6.24 14.90 28.12
C LEU A 85 -6.57 15.76 29.35
N ARG A 86 -5.63 15.85 30.30
CA ARG A 86 -5.81 16.66 31.52
C ARG A 86 -6.00 18.13 31.22
N GLU A 87 -5.21 18.69 30.30
CA GLU A 87 -5.29 20.10 29.93
C GLU A 87 -6.59 20.40 29.15
N VAL A 88 -7.07 19.45 28.32
CA VAL A 88 -8.38 19.57 27.66
C VAL A 88 -9.52 19.53 28.66
N ASP A 89 -9.51 18.60 29.61
CA ASP A 89 -10.54 18.51 30.66
C ASP A 89 -10.53 19.76 31.56
N ALA A 90 -9.34 20.29 31.88
CA ALA A 90 -9.21 21.54 32.61
C ALA A 90 -9.81 22.74 31.83
N ALA A 91 -9.55 22.84 30.52
CA ALA A 91 -10.13 23.89 29.68
C ALA A 91 -11.67 23.81 29.64
N ILE A 92 -12.23 22.60 29.57
CA ILE A 92 -13.68 22.37 29.62
C ILE A 92 -14.25 22.85 30.97
N VAL A 93 -13.61 22.50 32.09
CA VAL A 93 -14.04 22.92 33.44
C VAL A 93 -13.94 24.44 33.63
N CYS A 94 -12.94 25.09 33.01
CA CYS A 94 -12.77 26.55 33.07
C CYS A 94 -13.81 27.35 32.26
N GLY A 95 -14.62 26.69 31.43
CA GLY A 95 -15.75 27.32 30.73
C GLY A 95 -15.76 27.17 29.21
N ALA A 96 -14.94 26.29 28.62
CA ALA A 96 -14.95 25.97 27.19
C ALA A 96 -15.69 24.63 26.91
N ASP A 97 -16.87 24.46 27.51
CA ASP A 97 -17.66 23.23 27.52
C ASP A 97 -18.30 22.88 26.17
N ALA A 98 -18.63 23.90 25.38
CA ALA A 98 -19.30 23.77 24.09
C ALA A 98 -18.36 23.81 22.88
N SER A 99 -17.03 23.79 23.07
CA SER A 99 -16.07 23.88 21.97
C SER A 99 -16.02 22.59 21.14
N PRO A 100 -16.35 22.63 19.82
CA PRO A 100 -16.21 21.47 18.95
C PRO A 100 -14.75 21.03 18.78
N GLN A 101 -13.81 21.97 18.83
CA GLN A 101 -12.38 21.71 18.65
C GLN A 101 -11.79 20.98 19.86
N LEU A 102 -12.16 21.39 21.08
CA LEU A 102 -11.77 20.68 22.30
C LEU A 102 -12.40 19.29 22.37
N CYS A 103 -13.68 19.17 22.02
CA CYS A 103 -14.34 17.86 21.94
C CYS A 103 -13.64 16.92 20.93
N ALA A 104 -13.24 17.45 19.76
CA ALA A 104 -12.47 16.68 18.78
C ALA A 104 -11.07 16.34 19.30
N CYS A 105 -10.37 17.26 19.95
CA CYS A 105 -9.07 17.00 20.56
C CYS A 105 -9.15 15.90 21.62
N ARG A 106 -10.15 15.96 22.50
CA ARG A 106 -10.44 14.91 23.49
C ARG A 106 -10.65 13.56 22.83
N ALA A 107 -11.46 13.49 21.78
CA ALA A 107 -11.72 12.25 21.06
C ALA A 107 -10.46 11.66 20.41
N GLU A 108 -9.61 12.50 19.83
CA GLU A 108 -8.34 12.04 19.26
C GLU A 108 -7.40 11.49 20.32
N VAL A 109 -7.24 12.21 21.44
CA VAL A 109 -6.42 11.79 22.57
C VAL A 109 -6.88 10.43 23.10
N LEU A 110 -8.19 10.26 23.31
CA LEU A 110 -8.78 8.99 23.75
C LEU A 110 -8.55 7.86 22.74
N LEU A 111 -8.61 8.17 21.44
CA LEU A 111 -8.29 7.21 20.38
C LEU A 111 -6.81 6.78 20.42
N LYS A 112 -5.87 7.71 20.68
CA LYS A 112 -4.44 7.40 20.88
C LYS A 112 -4.17 6.61 22.16
N LEU A 113 -5.00 6.78 23.19
CA LEU A 113 -4.97 6.00 24.43
C LEU A 113 -5.73 4.67 24.36
N HIS A 114 -6.22 4.28 23.17
CA HIS A 114 -6.99 3.05 22.92
C HIS A 114 -8.35 2.96 23.63
N GLN A 115 -8.92 4.09 24.04
CA GLN A 115 -10.26 4.18 24.64
C GLN A 115 -11.31 4.54 23.58
N LEU A 116 -11.68 3.55 22.76
CA LEU A 116 -12.52 3.76 21.56
C LEU A 116 -13.96 4.18 21.88
N ASP A 117 -14.57 3.62 22.93
CA ASP A 117 -15.95 3.92 23.29
C ASP A 117 -16.09 5.36 23.82
N ASP A 118 -15.14 5.80 24.65
CA ASP A 118 -15.09 7.17 25.18
C ASP A 118 -14.82 8.19 24.07
N ALA A 119 -13.92 7.86 23.13
CA ALA A 119 -13.64 8.70 21.97
C ALA A 119 -14.89 8.92 21.11
N PHE A 120 -15.70 7.87 20.91
CA PHE A 120 -16.95 7.96 20.18
C PHE A 120 -18.00 8.79 20.94
N PHE A 121 -18.12 8.60 22.25
CA PHE A 121 -19.05 9.37 23.07
C PHE A 121 -18.73 10.88 23.00
N ALA A 122 -17.45 11.24 23.08
CA ALA A 122 -16.99 12.62 22.94
C ALA A 122 -17.40 13.26 21.59
N LEU A 123 -17.34 12.50 20.48
CA LEU A 123 -17.77 12.98 19.16
C LEU A 123 -19.29 13.00 18.95
N SER A 124 -20.04 12.15 19.67
CA SER A 124 -21.51 12.09 19.56
C SER A 124 -22.18 13.39 20.02
N ASN A 125 -21.51 14.12 20.92
CA ASN A 125 -21.93 15.43 21.40
C ASN A 125 -21.77 16.54 20.35
N ILE A 126 -20.95 16.32 19.30
CA ILE A 126 -20.74 17.28 18.22
C ILE A 126 -21.80 17.05 17.12
N PRO A 127 -22.61 18.06 16.75
CA PRO A 127 -23.61 17.94 15.68
C PRO A 127 -22.98 17.45 14.37
N LYS A 128 -23.72 16.63 13.62
CA LYS A 128 -23.26 16.09 12.32
C LYS A 128 -23.15 17.17 11.24
N SER A 129 -23.86 18.28 11.39
CA SER A 129 -23.71 19.51 10.64
C SER A 129 -23.14 20.56 11.59
N VAL A 130 -21.85 20.87 11.49
CA VAL A 130 -21.36 22.15 12.02
C VAL A 130 -22.08 23.20 11.18
N PRO A 131 -22.94 24.05 11.76
CA PRO A 131 -23.48 25.17 11.00
C PRO A 131 -22.27 26.01 10.62
N SER A 132 -22.07 26.24 9.33
CA SER A 132 -21.25 27.32 8.79
C SER A 132 -21.86 28.63 9.28
N ALA A 133 -21.63 28.97 10.54
CA ALA A 133 -22.23 30.11 11.21
C ALA A 133 -21.17 30.73 12.11
N SER A 134 -20.08 31.16 11.49
CA SER A 134 -19.35 32.32 11.99
C SER A 134 -18.59 32.94 10.84
N THR A 135 -18.95 34.17 10.52
CA THR A 135 -18.30 35.16 9.66
C THR A 135 -16.87 35.52 10.13
N HIS A 136 -16.31 34.75 11.07
CA HIS A 136 -15.03 35.01 11.71
C HIS A 136 -13.94 34.18 11.03
N SER A 137 -12.77 34.80 10.87
CA SER A 137 -11.59 34.23 10.22
C SER A 137 -11.37 32.77 10.64
N PRO A 138 -11.10 31.86 9.70
CA PRO A 138 -11.01 30.44 10.01
C PRO A 138 -9.80 30.22 10.93
N ALA A 139 -10.08 29.97 12.22
CA ALA A 139 -9.04 29.77 13.20
C ALA A 139 -8.27 28.49 12.85
N LYS A 140 -6.96 28.62 12.63
CA LYS A 140 -6.10 27.46 12.43
C LYS A 140 -5.82 26.82 13.78
N VAL A 141 -6.24 25.57 13.94
CA VAL A 141 -5.99 24.76 15.12
C VAL A 141 -5.09 23.61 14.68
N PHE A 142 -3.90 23.52 15.28
CA PHE A 142 -2.88 22.51 14.94
C PHE A 142 -2.47 22.48 13.45
N GLY A 143 -2.46 23.63 12.78
CA GLY A 143 -2.09 23.73 11.36
C GLY A 143 -3.21 23.34 10.37
N MET A 144 -4.38 22.92 10.87
CA MET A 144 -5.60 22.68 10.09
C MET A 144 -6.62 23.79 10.34
N LEU A 145 -7.54 24.01 9.40
CA LEU A 145 -8.75 24.77 9.72
C LEU A 145 -9.57 24.03 10.78
N SER A 146 -10.07 24.77 11.77
CA SER A 146 -10.80 24.24 12.93
C SER A 146 -11.94 23.28 12.55
N ASP A 147 -12.71 23.63 11.52
CA ASP A 147 -13.81 22.79 11.03
C ASP A 147 -13.31 21.53 10.31
N ALA A 148 -12.22 21.63 9.54
CA ALA A 148 -11.61 20.49 8.87
C ALA A 148 -11.05 19.48 9.88
N TYR A 149 -10.46 19.97 10.98
CA TYR A 149 -9.91 19.16 12.05
C TYR A 149 -10.97 18.28 12.73
N VAL A 150 -12.19 18.79 12.96
CA VAL A 150 -13.29 18.00 13.53
C VAL A 150 -13.65 16.81 12.63
N PHE A 151 -13.73 17.03 11.32
CA PHE A 151 -14.00 15.97 10.35
C PHE A 151 -12.82 15.00 10.20
N PHE A 152 -11.58 15.49 10.31
CA PHE A 152 -10.37 14.67 10.32
C PHE A 152 -10.37 13.68 11.50
N VAL A 153 -10.62 14.14 12.73
CA VAL A 153 -10.71 13.25 13.90
C VAL A 153 -11.90 12.30 13.80
N ARG A 154 -13.06 12.79 13.32
CA ARG A 154 -14.24 11.93 13.09
C ARG A 154 -13.92 10.79 12.13
N THR A 155 -13.13 11.04 11.09
CA THR A 155 -12.67 10.00 10.16
C THR A 155 -11.87 8.94 10.89
N GLN A 156 -10.91 9.32 11.74
CA GLN A 156 -10.11 8.36 12.50
C GLN A 156 -10.95 7.48 13.43
N VAL A 157 -11.93 8.07 14.12
CA VAL A 157 -12.83 7.33 15.01
C VAL A 157 -13.74 6.38 14.22
N GLU A 158 -14.35 6.83 13.12
CA GLU A 158 -15.20 5.97 12.28
C GLU A 158 -14.40 4.82 11.63
N LEU A 159 -13.13 5.06 11.25
CA LEU A 159 -12.21 4.02 10.79
C LEU A 159 -11.97 2.96 11.86
N SER A 160 -11.72 3.36 13.11
CA SER A 160 -11.51 2.43 14.22
C SER A 160 -12.74 1.57 14.54
N ARG A 161 -13.96 2.09 14.31
CA ARG A 161 -15.21 1.31 14.39
C ARG A 161 -15.52 0.46 13.16
N GLY A 162 -14.76 0.62 12.08
CA GLY A 162 -14.97 -0.09 10.82
C GLY A 162 -16.12 0.45 9.96
N ARG A 163 -16.57 1.70 10.19
CA ARG A 163 -17.59 2.39 9.40
C ARG A 163 -16.93 3.21 8.28
N PHE A 164 -16.41 2.49 7.28
CA PHE A 164 -15.58 3.08 6.22
C PHE A 164 -16.32 4.07 5.31
N ASP A 165 -17.60 3.85 5.01
CA ASP A 165 -18.39 4.77 4.17
C ASP A 165 -18.62 6.11 4.88
N SER A 166 -18.93 6.06 6.18
CA SER A 166 -19.05 7.26 7.01
C SER A 166 -17.70 7.99 7.15
N ALA A 167 -16.60 7.24 7.30
CA ALA A 167 -15.26 7.81 7.32
C ALA A 167 -14.91 8.52 5.99
N LEU A 168 -15.24 7.91 4.84
CA LEU A 168 -14.99 8.48 3.52
C LEU A 168 -15.73 9.82 3.34
N THR A 169 -17.02 9.87 3.67
CA THR A 169 -17.80 11.11 3.57
C THR A 169 -17.29 12.21 4.51
N ALA A 170 -16.78 11.85 5.69
CA ALA A 170 -16.22 12.80 6.63
C ALA A 170 -14.89 13.39 6.12
N ILE A 171 -13.98 12.57 5.60
CA ILE A 171 -12.68 13.06 5.11
C ILE A 171 -12.80 13.84 3.80
N GLU A 172 -13.78 13.53 2.95
CA GLU A 172 -14.10 14.32 1.76
C GLU A 172 -14.58 15.73 2.14
N LYS A 173 -15.41 15.86 3.18
CA LYS A 173 -15.80 17.17 3.72
C LYS A 173 -14.61 17.92 4.30
N ALA A 174 -13.70 17.24 5.01
CA ALA A 174 -12.47 17.86 5.50
C ALA A 174 -11.61 18.43 4.36
N GLY A 175 -11.47 17.67 3.26
CA GLY A 175 -10.73 18.10 2.06
C GLY A 175 -11.42 19.23 1.27
N GLN A 176 -12.75 19.37 1.35
CA GLN A 176 -13.45 20.53 0.79
C GLN A 176 -13.20 21.81 1.60
N ILE A 177 -13.05 21.68 2.93
CA ILE A 177 -12.81 22.82 3.82
C ILE A 177 -11.35 23.27 3.75
N ASP A 178 -10.40 22.34 3.80
CA ASP A 178 -8.96 22.64 3.76
C ASP A 178 -8.22 21.78 2.70
N PRO A 179 -8.28 22.18 1.40
CA PRO A 179 -7.69 21.41 0.30
C PRO A 179 -6.15 21.39 0.31
N HIS A 180 -5.51 22.37 0.94
CA HIS A 180 -4.05 22.52 0.93
C HIS A 180 -3.36 21.75 2.05
N ASN A 181 -4.12 21.11 2.94
CA ASN A 181 -3.54 20.38 4.06
C ASN A 181 -3.01 18.99 3.64
N VAL A 182 -1.73 18.76 3.89
CA VAL A 182 -1.03 17.52 3.55
C VAL A 182 -1.59 16.32 4.33
N GLU A 183 -1.88 16.47 5.61
CA GLU A 183 -2.35 15.36 6.46
C GLU A 183 -3.74 14.87 6.04
N ILE A 184 -4.64 15.80 5.68
CA ILE A 184 -5.97 15.47 5.16
C ILE A 184 -5.86 14.71 3.84
N SER A 185 -4.98 15.15 2.94
CA SER A 185 -4.75 14.50 1.65
C SER A 185 -4.20 13.07 1.81
N ILE A 186 -3.23 12.86 2.70
CA ILE A 186 -2.70 11.53 3.03
C ILE A 186 -3.80 10.63 3.60
N LEU A 187 -4.57 11.13 4.58
CA LEU A 187 -5.64 10.35 5.20
C LEU A 187 -6.75 10.01 4.18
N LEU A 188 -7.13 10.94 3.32
CA LEU A 188 -8.10 10.73 2.24
C LEU A 188 -7.65 9.61 1.29
N ASN A 189 -6.39 9.64 0.87
CA ASN A 189 -5.82 8.60 0.01
C ASN A 189 -5.82 7.23 0.71
N ASN A 190 -5.43 7.18 1.99
CA ASN A 190 -5.45 5.95 2.78
C ASN A 190 -6.87 5.38 2.90
N VAL A 191 -7.87 6.22 3.23
CA VAL A 191 -9.28 5.81 3.33
C VAL A 191 -9.77 5.29 1.98
N ARG A 192 -9.46 5.96 0.87
CA ARG A 192 -9.83 5.50 -0.48
C ARG A 192 -9.22 4.15 -0.82
N LEU A 193 -7.95 3.93 -0.48
CA LEU A 193 -7.29 2.63 -0.68
C LEU A 193 -7.98 1.52 0.14
N VAL A 194 -8.30 1.80 1.40
CA VAL A 194 -9.03 0.88 2.29
C VAL A 194 -10.42 0.57 1.73
N CYS A 195 -11.19 1.57 1.32
CA CYS A 195 -12.52 1.36 0.72
C CYS A 195 -12.44 0.57 -0.59
N ARG A 196 -11.47 0.86 -1.46
CA ARG A 196 -11.24 0.10 -2.71
C ARG A 196 -10.85 -1.35 -2.44
N ALA A 197 -9.99 -1.59 -1.45
CA ALA A 197 -9.60 -2.94 -1.04
C ALA A 197 -10.79 -3.71 -0.44
N ARG A 198 -11.66 -3.05 0.33
CA ARG A 198 -12.90 -3.63 0.85
C ARG A 198 -13.91 -3.96 -0.26
N ALA A 199 -14.11 -3.06 -1.22
CA ALA A 199 -15.00 -3.29 -2.37
C ALA A 199 -14.55 -4.49 -3.22
N ARG A 200 -13.24 -4.72 -3.33
CA ARG A 200 -12.65 -5.90 -3.98
C ARG A 200 -12.65 -7.16 -3.09
N GLY A 201 -13.23 -7.09 -1.89
CA GLY A 201 -13.34 -8.21 -0.94
C GLY A 201 -12.02 -8.61 -0.25
N MET A 202 -11.01 -7.73 -0.22
CA MET A 202 -9.70 -8.03 0.37
C MET A 202 -9.67 -7.82 1.89
N ILE A 203 -10.47 -6.90 2.43
CA ILE A 203 -10.46 -6.57 3.87
C ILE A 203 -11.53 -7.38 4.60
N ILE A 204 -11.11 -8.44 5.28
CA ILE A 204 -11.89 -9.08 6.35
C ILE A 204 -11.41 -8.44 7.66
N GLN A 205 -12.36 -8.01 8.52
CA GLN A 205 -12.04 -7.52 9.86
C GLN A 205 -11.16 -8.54 10.59
N VAL A 206 -10.04 -8.06 11.14
CA VAL A 206 -9.05 -8.85 11.90
C VAL A 206 -9.68 -9.56 13.13
N GLY A 207 -10.90 -9.20 13.53
CA GLY A 207 -11.61 -9.77 14.70
C GLY A 207 -12.63 -10.88 14.44
N LYS A 208 -13.10 -11.12 13.20
CA LYS A 208 -14.05 -12.21 12.89
C LYS A 208 -13.74 -12.85 11.55
N VAL A 209 -12.62 -13.56 11.49
CA VAL A 209 -12.30 -14.38 10.32
C VAL A 209 -13.03 -15.71 10.48
N HIS A 210 -14.04 -15.94 9.64
CA HIS A 210 -14.51 -17.29 9.36
C HIS A 210 -13.27 -18.13 9.03
N ARG A 211 -13.06 -19.25 9.74
CA ARG A 211 -12.00 -20.24 9.50
C ARG A 211 -12.17 -20.99 8.16
N GLY A 212 -12.71 -20.35 7.14
CA GLY A 212 -12.86 -20.88 5.80
C GLY A 212 -11.63 -20.61 4.96
N LEU A 213 -11.36 -21.51 4.01
CA LEU A 213 -10.26 -21.41 3.05
C LEU A 213 -10.17 -20.03 2.38
N LEU A 214 -11.31 -19.46 1.98
CA LEU A 214 -11.38 -18.16 1.32
C LEU A 214 -10.90 -17.00 2.22
N GLY A 215 -11.19 -17.08 3.52
CA GLY A 215 -10.81 -16.04 4.47
C GLY A 215 -9.31 -16.06 4.76
N LEU A 216 -8.74 -17.25 4.92
CA LEU A 216 -7.32 -17.45 5.23
C LEU A 216 -6.42 -16.94 4.10
N TRP A 217 -6.66 -17.33 2.84
CA TRP A 217 -5.79 -16.87 1.74
C TRP A 217 -5.93 -15.35 1.49
N ARG A 218 -7.13 -14.78 1.65
CA ARG A 218 -7.34 -13.33 1.53
C ARG A 218 -6.58 -12.57 2.62
N ARG A 219 -6.59 -13.07 3.86
CA ARG A 219 -5.81 -12.51 4.96
C ARG A 219 -4.30 -12.63 4.70
N ALA A 220 -3.83 -13.77 4.20
CA ALA A 220 -2.44 -13.96 3.78
C ALA A 220 -2.02 -12.93 2.72
N ALA A 221 -2.88 -12.64 1.73
CA ALA A 221 -2.61 -11.64 0.72
C ALA A 221 -2.49 -10.21 1.29
N CYS A 222 -3.29 -9.86 2.32
CA CYS A 222 -3.16 -8.61 3.04
C CYS A 222 -1.84 -8.53 3.81
N TRP A 223 -1.48 -9.57 4.54
CA TRP A 223 -0.21 -9.61 5.28
C TRP A 223 1.00 -9.44 4.37
N TYR A 224 0.97 -10.07 3.19
CA TYR A 224 1.97 -9.88 2.16
C TYR A 224 2.05 -8.40 1.73
N LYS A 225 0.93 -7.76 1.38
CA LYS A 225 0.97 -6.34 0.98
C LYS A 225 1.43 -5.40 2.10
N LEU A 226 1.26 -5.79 3.36
CA LEU A 226 1.73 -5.03 4.54
C LEU A 226 3.19 -5.34 4.92
N GLY A 227 3.89 -6.22 4.21
CA GLY A 227 5.27 -6.60 4.52
C GLY A 227 5.42 -7.58 5.69
N GLN A 228 4.32 -8.08 6.26
CA GLN A 228 4.34 -9.08 7.33
C GLN A 228 4.37 -10.49 6.73
N TRP A 229 5.51 -10.86 6.14
CA TRP A 229 5.66 -12.09 5.37
C TRP A 229 5.46 -13.37 6.22
N GLU A 230 5.93 -13.39 7.47
CA GLU A 230 5.78 -14.57 8.34
C GLU A 230 4.32 -14.91 8.62
N LYS A 231 3.50 -13.92 8.99
CA LYS A 231 2.05 -14.12 9.20
C LYS A 231 1.34 -14.52 7.92
N SER A 232 1.82 -14.05 6.77
CA SER A 232 1.32 -14.47 5.46
C SER A 232 1.55 -15.97 5.24
N VAL A 233 2.74 -16.47 5.57
CA VAL A 233 3.10 -17.89 5.47
C VAL A 233 2.24 -18.75 6.41
N ASP A 234 2.01 -18.32 7.65
CA ASP A 234 1.18 -19.05 8.61
C ASP A 234 -0.27 -19.22 8.12
N ASP A 235 -0.85 -18.15 7.59
CA ASP A 235 -2.21 -18.17 7.04
C ASP A 235 -2.29 -19.04 5.78
N CYS A 236 -1.27 -19.00 4.92
CA CYS A 236 -1.16 -19.91 3.78
C CYS A 236 -1.03 -21.37 4.23
N ASN A 237 -0.24 -21.66 5.26
CA ASN A 237 -0.12 -23.01 5.81
C ASN A 237 -1.45 -23.54 6.33
N GLN A 238 -2.22 -22.70 7.02
CA GLN A 238 -3.58 -23.07 7.45
C GLN A 238 -4.52 -23.30 6.27
N ALA A 239 -4.45 -22.47 5.22
CA ALA A 239 -5.24 -22.65 4.01
C ALA A 239 -4.91 -23.98 3.31
N LEU A 240 -3.62 -24.32 3.21
CA LEU A 240 -3.15 -25.56 2.56
C LEU A 240 -3.44 -26.82 3.38
N ARG A 241 -3.61 -26.71 4.71
CA ARG A 241 -4.15 -27.82 5.52
C ARG A 241 -5.59 -28.17 5.17
N ILE A 242 -6.38 -27.18 4.72
CA ILE A 242 -7.77 -27.41 4.29
C ILE A 242 -7.80 -27.94 2.86
N GLN A 243 -7.07 -27.27 1.94
CA GLN A 243 -6.94 -27.70 0.55
C GLN A 243 -5.46 -27.70 0.13
N PRO A 244 -4.81 -28.87 0.07
CA PRO A 244 -3.38 -29.00 -0.20
C PRO A 244 -2.90 -28.39 -1.52
N ASN A 245 -3.71 -28.45 -2.58
CA ASN A 245 -3.35 -27.95 -3.92
C ASN A 245 -4.03 -26.61 -4.23
N TYR A 246 -4.27 -25.76 -3.23
CA TYR A 246 -4.89 -24.46 -3.48
C TYR A 246 -3.88 -23.47 -4.09
N ILE A 247 -3.95 -23.33 -5.42
CA ILE A 247 -3.03 -22.55 -6.27
C ILE A 247 -2.73 -21.16 -5.67
N LYS A 248 -3.76 -20.41 -5.25
CA LYS A 248 -3.57 -19.04 -4.75
C LYS A 248 -2.81 -18.98 -3.41
N ALA A 249 -3.00 -19.96 -2.54
CA ALA A 249 -2.23 -20.02 -1.29
C ALA A 249 -0.79 -20.48 -1.54
N LEU A 250 -0.58 -21.46 -2.43
CA LEU A 250 0.77 -21.88 -2.84
C LEU A 250 1.55 -20.71 -3.45
N LEU A 251 0.96 -19.97 -4.40
CA LEU A 251 1.62 -18.82 -5.04
C LEU A 251 1.97 -17.75 -4.01
N ARG A 252 1.06 -17.46 -3.07
CA ARG A 252 1.31 -16.46 -2.03
C ARG A 252 2.33 -16.92 -0.99
N ARG A 253 2.37 -18.21 -0.64
CA ARG A 253 3.37 -18.79 0.26
C ARG A 253 4.76 -18.76 -0.37
N ALA A 254 4.86 -19.18 -1.63
CA ALA A 254 6.10 -19.13 -2.41
C ALA A 254 6.65 -17.70 -2.47
N ALA A 255 5.82 -16.72 -2.85
CA ALA A 255 6.22 -15.32 -2.90
C ALA A 255 6.65 -14.77 -1.53
N SER A 256 5.96 -15.14 -0.45
CA SER A 256 6.31 -14.71 0.91
C SER A 256 7.64 -15.32 1.37
N ASN A 257 7.88 -16.60 1.06
CA ASN A 257 9.13 -17.29 1.36
C ASN A 257 10.30 -16.73 0.54
N SER A 258 10.10 -16.35 -0.71
CA SER A 258 11.10 -15.62 -1.51
C SER A 258 11.48 -14.27 -0.88
N LYS A 259 10.52 -13.55 -0.28
CA LYS A 259 10.79 -12.30 0.45
C LYS A 259 11.49 -12.50 1.78
N LEU A 260 11.34 -13.67 2.39
CA LEU A 260 12.04 -14.08 3.61
C LEU A 260 13.39 -14.79 3.33
N GLU A 261 13.82 -14.86 2.07
CA GLU A 261 15.02 -15.57 1.63
C GLU A 261 15.03 -17.08 1.97
N ARG A 262 13.84 -17.65 2.23
CA ARG A 262 13.64 -19.09 2.42
C ARG A 262 13.53 -19.78 1.06
N TRP A 263 14.59 -19.70 0.26
CA TRP A 263 14.61 -20.11 -1.15
C TRP A 263 14.24 -21.59 -1.36
N SER A 264 14.68 -22.47 -0.45
CA SER A 264 14.37 -23.91 -0.53
C SER A 264 12.88 -24.21 -0.40
N GLU A 265 12.18 -23.47 0.45
CA GLU A 265 10.72 -23.60 0.62
C GLU A 265 9.97 -22.99 -0.57
N ALA A 266 10.42 -21.82 -1.04
CA ALA A 266 9.83 -21.16 -2.20
C ALA A 266 9.92 -22.03 -3.46
N VAL A 267 11.08 -22.63 -3.73
CA VAL A 267 11.28 -23.53 -4.89
C VAL A 267 10.33 -24.71 -4.85
N ARG A 268 10.15 -25.37 -3.69
CA ARG A 268 9.20 -26.50 -3.55
C ARG A 268 7.77 -26.10 -3.91
N ASP A 269 7.32 -24.93 -3.48
CA ASP A 269 5.97 -24.44 -3.78
C ASP A 269 5.83 -24.08 -5.26
N TYR A 270 6.84 -23.44 -5.86
CA TYR A 270 6.85 -23.12 -7.28
C TYR A 270 6.93 -24.36 -8.17
N GLU A 271 7.61 -25.43 -7.76
CA GLU A 271 7.64 -26.71 -8.48
C GLU A 271 6.25 -27.37 -8.51
N VAL A 272 5.50 -27.32 -7.41
CA VAL A 272 4.11 -27.79 -7.38
C VAL A 272 3.25 -26.92 -8.30
N LEU A 273 3.38 -25.60 -8.22
CA LEU A 273 2.65 -24.67 -9.10
C LEU A 273 2.96 -24.92 -10.57
N ARG A 274 4.21 -25.24 -10.93
CA ARG A 274 4.59 -25.54 -12.30
C ARG A 274 3.95 -26.81 -12.85
N ARG A 275 3.69 -27.80 -12.00
CA ARG A 275 2.98 -29.03 -12.40
C ARG A 275 1.49 -28.77 -12.63
N GLU A 276 0.89 -27.92 -11.81
CA GLU A 276 -0.53 -27.57 -11.89
C GLU A 276 -0.82 -26.53 -13.00
N LEU A 277 0.13 -25.62 -13.25
CA LEU A 277 0.07 -24.53 -14.23
C LEU A 277 1.33 -24.56 -15.12
N PRO A 278 1.40 -25.48 -16.09
CA PRO A 278 2.56 -25.62 -16.97
C PRO A 278 2.78 -24.40 -17.88
N ASP A 279 1.71 -23.73 -18.29
CA ASP A 279 1.74 -22.62 -19.26
C ASP A 279 1.91 -21.23 -18.63
N ASP A 280 1.99 -21.13 -17.31
CA ASP A 280 2.13 -19.85 -16.62
C ASP A 280 3.60 -19.38 -16.59
N ASN A 281 3.89 -18.36 -17.41
CA ASN A 281 5.22 -17.75 -17.53
C ASN A 281 5.65 -16.99 -16.26
N GLU A 282 4.72 -16.45 -15.45
CA GLU A 282 5.10 -15.75 -14.22
C GLU A 282 5.61 -16.73 -13.16
N VAL A 283 4.98 -17.91 -13.09
CA VAL A 283 5.42 -19.00 -12.20
C VAL A 283 6.77 -19.55 -12.67
N ALA A 284 6.96 -19.68 -13.99
CA ALA A 284 8.23 -20.04 -14.60
C ALA A 284 9.38 -19.13 -14.17
N GLU A 285 9.16 -17.83 -14.30
CA GLU A 285 10.11 -16.77 -13.97
C GLU A 285 10.46 -16.78 -12.49
N SER A 286 9.41 -16.82 -11.66
CA SER A 286 9.57 -16.83 -10.21
C SER A 286 10.32 -18.08 -9.72
N LEU A 287 10.07 -19.25 -10.32
CA LEU A 287 10.78 -20.49 -10.02
C LEU A 287 12.27 -20.38 -10.37
N PHE A 288 12.58 -19.88 -11.56
CA PHE A 288 13.96 -19.71 -12.03
C PHE A 288 14.74 -18.74 -11.14
N HIS A 289 14.15 -17.60 -10.81
CA HIS A 289 14.76 -16.65 -9.87
C HIS A 289 14.99 -17.27 -8.49
N ALA A 290 14.01 -18.02 -7.97
CA ALA A 290 14.17 -18.70 -6.68
C ALA A 290 15.27 -19.77 -6.72
N GLN A 291 15.42 -20.51 -7.82
CA GLN A 291 16.49 -21.50 -8.00
C GLN A 291 17.88 -20.85 -8.11
N ILE A 292 18.03 -19.77 -8.86
CA ILE A 292 19.28 -19.01 -8.94
C ILE A 292 19.66 -18.47 -7.56
N ALA A 293 18.70 -17.86 -6.86
CA ALA A 293 18.93 -17.33 -5.51
C ALA A 293 19.32 -18.45 -4.53
N LEU A 294 18.72 -19.64 -4.65
CA LEU A 294 19.12 -20.82 -3.87
C LEU A 294 20.55 -21.26 -4.18
N ARG A 295 20.94 -21.38 -5.46
CA ARG A 295 22.32 -21.73 -5.87
C ARG A 295 23.33 -20.71 -5.37
N LYS A 296 23.01 -19.42 -5.49
CA LYS A 296 23.82 -18.32 -4.95
C LYS A 296 23.97 -18.40 -3.42
N SER A 297 22.90 -18.72 -2.70
CA SER A 297 22.95 -18.90 -1.24
C SER A 297 23.81 -20.09 -0.79
N ARG A 298 24.02 -21.08 -1.69
CA ARG A 298 24.89 -22.24 -1.47
C ARG A 298 26.35 -22.00 -1.89
N GLY A 299 26.68 -20.83 -2.41
CA GLY A 299 28.04 -20.49 -2.86
C GLY A 299 28.41 -21.08 -4.23
N GLU A 300 27.42 -21.51 -5.03
CA GLU A 300 27.65 -21.97 -6.40
C GLU A 300 27.82 -20.75 -7.34
N GLU A 301 28.79 -20.80 -8.26
CA GLU A 301 29.00 -19.75 -9.26
C GLU A 301 27.83 -19.71 -10.25
N VAL A 302 27.04 -18.63 -10.22
CA VAL A 302 25.96 -18.39 -11.17
C VAL A 302 26.39 -17.29 -12.14
N HIS A 303 27.00 -17.67 -13.26
CA HIS A 303 27.28 -16.75 -14.37
C HIS A 303 26.10 -16.74 -15.37
N ASN A 304 25.71 -15.55 -15.85
CA ASN A 304 24.87 -15.30 -17.03
C ASN A 304 23.66 -16.22 -17.31
N MET A 305 22.89 -16.61 -16.30
CA MET A 305 21.60 -17.29 -16.51
C MET A 305 20.51 -16.21 -16.73
N LYS A 306 20.23 -15.85 -18.00
CA LYS A 306 19.11 -14.96 -18.35
C LYS A 306 17.83 -15.78 -18.43
N PHE A 307 16.76 -15.30 -17.79
CA PHE A 307 15.42 -15.90 -17.94
C PHE A 307 14.83 -15.46 -19.28
N GLY A 308 14.51 -16.42 -20.16
CA GLY A 308 13.76 -16.16 -21.39
C GLY A 308 14.43 -15.19 -22.36
N GLY A 309 15.62 -15.56 -22.86
CA GLY A 309 16.20 -14.85 -24.00
C GLY A 309 15.46 -15.18 -25.28
N ASP A 310 15.17 -14.19 -26.13
CA ASP A 310 14.84 -14.45 -27.53
C ASP A 310 15.88 -15.38 -28.15
N VAL A 311 15.50 -16.16 -29.16
CA VAL A 311 16.46 -17.04 -29.82
C VAL A 311 17.54 -16.17 -30.49
N GLU A 312 18.73 -16.10 -29.90
CA GLU A 312 19.78 -15.18 -30.35
C GLU A 312 20.32 -15.66 -31.71
N SER A 313 20.25 -14.79 -32.72
CA SER A 313 20.90 -15.03 -34.00
C SER A 313 22.39 -14.71 -33.88
N VAL A 314 23.24 -15.69 -34.16
CA VAL A 314 24.69 -15.54 -34.06
C VAL A 314 25.32 -15.68 -35.44
N SER A 315 26.09 -14.67 -35.84
CA SER A 315 26.82 -14.62 -37.11
C SER A 315 28.35 -14.59 -36.95
N GLY A 316 28.86 -14.12 -35.80
CA GLY A 316 30.30 -14.09 -35.53
C GLY A 316 30.84 -15.37 -34.88
N LEU A 317 32.02 -15.86 -35.30
CA LEU A 317 32.67 -17.03 -34.69
C LEU A 317 33.05 -16.80 -33.22
N GLU A 318 33.50 -15.59 -32.88
CA GLU A 318 33.84 -15.23 -31.49
C GLU A 318 32.59 -15.11 -30.62
N GLN A 319 31.52 -14.50 -31.15
CA GLN A 319 30.21 -14.42 -30.49
C GLN A 319 29.64 -15.82 -30.26
N PHE A 320 29.77 -16.73 -31.23
CA PHE A 320 29.36 -18.13 -31.09
C PHE A 320 30.13 -18.83 -29.98
N ARG A 321 31.46 -18.71 -29.95
CA ARG A 321 32.30 -19.28 -28.89
C ARG A 321 31.94 -18.74 -27.52
N ALA A 322 31.69 -17.43 -27.39
CA ALA A 322 31.25 -16.83 -26.14
C ALA A 322 29.87 -17.35 -25.70
N ALA A 323 28.92 -17.49 -26.64
CA ALA A 323 27.57 -17.95 -26.35
C ALA A 323 27.50 -19.43 -25.93
N ILE A 324 28.28 -20.31 -26.56
CA ILE A 324 28.35 -21.74 -26.15
C ILE A 324 29.17 -21.96 -24.88
N SER A 325 30.07 -21.03 -24.56
CA SER A 325 30.89 -21.07 -23.33
C SER A 325 30.16 -20.50 -22.12
N SER A 326 28.97 -19.93 -22.30
CA SER A 326 28.11 -19.52 -21.20
C SER A 326 27.78 -20.70 -20.28
N SER A 327 27.68 -20.44 -18.98
CA SER A 327 27.33 -21.47 -17.99
C SER A 327 25.87 -21.86 -18.13
N GLY A 328 25.64 -23.12 -18.47
CA GLY A 328 24.32 -23.65 -18.79
C GLY A 328 24.36 -24.58 -20.00
N ALA A 329 23.20 -25.03 -20.44
CA ALA A 329 23.05 -25.73 -21.70
C ALA A 329 22.64 -24.74 -22.80
N SER A 330 23.31 -24.80 -23.94
CA SER A 330 23.00 -24.00 -25.12
C SER A 330 22.59 -24.90 -26.28
N VAL A 331 21.40 -24.66 -26.84
CA VAL A 331 20.86 -25.38 -28.00
C VAL A 331 21.06 -24.51 -29.23
N VAL A 332 21.89 -24.96 -30.15
CA VAL A 332 22.20 -24.26 -31.41
C VAL A 332 21.43 -24.92 -32.55
N HIS A 333 20.63 -24.13 -33.26
CA HIS A 333 19.96 -24.52 -34.49
C HIS A 333 20.71 -23.96 -35.69
N PHE A 334 21.32 -24.85 -36.48
CA PHE A 334 21.94 -24.53 -37.76
C PHE A 334 20.88 -24.61 -38.85
N LYS A 335 20.55 -23.47 -39.44
CA LYS A 335 19.51 -23.31 -40.48
C LYS A 335 20.10 -22.81 -41.79
N ALA A 336 19.38 -23.04 -42.89
CA ALA A 336 19.58 -22.35 -44.16
C ALA A 336 18.26 -21.71 -44.60
N SER A 337 18.33 -20.49 -45.13
CA SER A 337 17.13 -19.72 -45.48
C SER A 337 16.32 -20.33 -46.65
N SER A 338 16.98 -21.13 -47.48
CA SER A 338 16.41 -21.84 -48.63
C SER A 338 15.68 -23.15 -48.27
N ASN A 339 15.85 -23.69 -47.06
CA ASN A 339 15.34 -25.03 -46.71
C ASN A 339 13.94 -24.99 -46.07
N ALA A 340 13.00 -25.77 -46.63
CA ALA A 340 11.62 -25.85 -46.17
C ALA A 340 11.47 -26.47 -44.76
N GLN A 341 12.27 -27.47 -44.42
CA GLN A 341 12.24 -28.12 -43.10
C GLN A 341 12.72 -27.17 -41.99
N CYS A 342 13.69 -26.30 -42.30
CA CYS A 342 14.16 -25.25 -41.37
C CYS A 342 13.04 -24.25 -41.05
N LYS A 343 12.22 -23.88 -42.05
CA LYS A 343 11.06 -22.98 -41.87
C LYS A 343 9.98 -23.60 -40.98
N GLN A 344 9.79 -24.91 -41.06
CA GLN A 344 8.79 -25.62 -40.24
C GLN A 344 9.23 -25.78 -38.77
N ILE A 345 10.52 -26.02 -38.51
CA ILE A 345 11.02 -26.27 -37.15
C ILE A 345 11.42 -25.00 -36.38
N SER A 346 11.64 -23.88 -37.08
CA SER A 346 12.03 -22.61 -36.44
C SER A 346 11.00 -22.07 -35.45
N PRO A 347 9.68 -22.03 -35.75
CA PRO A 347 8.66 -21.60 -34.79
C PRO A 347 8.55 -22.53 -33.58
N PHE A 348 8.82 -23.83 -33.78
CA PHE A 348 8.84 -24.80 -32.69
C PHE A 348 9.99 -24.53 -31.72
N LEU A 349 11.15 -24.09 -32.22
CA LEU A 349 12.27 -23.67 -31.38
C LEU A 349 11.92 -22.43 -30.55
N ASP A 350 11.21 -21.46 -31.14
CA ASP A 350 10.75 -20.26 -30.42
C ASP A 350 9.75 -20.62 -29.31
N ALA A 351 8.87 -21.60 -29.56
CA ALA A 351 7.97 -22.16 -28.55
C ALA A 351 8.73 -22.92 -27.43
N LEU A 352 9.78 -23.68 -27.79
CA LEU A 352 10.65 -24.33 -26.82
C LEU A 352 11.42 -23.33 -25.96
N CYS A 353 11.85 -22.20 -26.55
CA CYS A 353 12.49 -21.13 -25.80
C CYS A 353 11.58 -20.57 -24.70
N SER A 354 10.30 -20.36 -25.04
CA SER A 354 9.28 -19.92 -24.08
C SER A 354 9.04 -20.97 -22.97
N ARG A 355 9.05 -22.26 -23.32
CA ARG A 355 8.81 -23.37 -22.37
C ARG A 355 10.01 -23.70 -21.47
N TYR A 356 11.24 -23.53 -21.96
CA TYR A 356 12.48 -23.90 -21.27
C TYR A 356 13.43 -22.70 -21.12
N PRO A 357 13.07 -21.70 -20.30
CA PRO A 357 13.83 -20.46 -20.15
C PRO A 357 15.20 -20.62 -19.45
N SER A 358 15.53 -21.82 -18.97
CA SER A 358 16.83 -22.16 -18.37
C SER A 358 17.90 -22.53 -19.39
N ILE A 359 17.53 -22.68 -20.67
CA ILE A 359 18.41 -23.07 -21.78
C ILE A 359 18.60 -21.87 -22.72
N ASN A 360 19.83 -21.67 -23.18
CA ASN A 360 20.13 -20.65 -24.18
C ASN A 360 19.84 -21.21 -25.58
N PHE A 361 18.89 -20.61 -26.30
CA PHE A 361 18.59 -21.00 -27.68
C PHE A 361 19.28 -20.06 -28.66
N LEU A 362 20.03 -20.64 -29.60
CA LEU A 362 20.83 -19.92 -30.60
C LEU A 362 20.41 -20.35 -32.01
N LYS A 363 20.33 -19.40 -32.95
CA LYS A 363 20.11 -19.63 -34.38
C LYS A 363 21.37 -19.22 -35.15
N VAL A 364 21.93 -20.12 -35.94
CA VAL A 364 23.06 -19.83 -36.84
C VAL A 364 22.60 -20.11 -38.27
N ASP A 365 22.67 -19.10 -39.12
CA ASP A 365 22.45 -19.28 -40.56
C ASP A 365 23.75 -19.69 -41.24
N ILE A 366 23.76 -20.86 -41.86
CA ILE A 366 24.96 -21.39 -42.52
C ILE A 366 25.31 -20.60 -43.79
N ASP A 367 24.33 -19.93 -44.41
CA ASP A 367 24.51 -19.13 -45.61
C ASP A 367 25.20 -17.79 -45.26
N GLU A 368 24.83 -17.19 -44.13
CA GLU A 368 25.41 -15.94 -43.63
C GLU A 368 26.76 -16.15 -42.93
N SER A 369 27.01 -17.35 -42.37
CA SER A 369 28.17 -17.62 -41.52
C SER A 369 28.82 -18.98 -41.80
N PRO A 370 29.40 -19.17 -43.01
CA PRO A 370 30.00 -20.44 -43.41
C PRO A 370 31.19 -20.85 -42.54
N ALA A 371 31.89 -19.89 -41.93
CA ALA A 371 33.01 -20.14 -41.02
C ALA A 371 32.59 -20.99 -39.81
N ILE A 372 31.40 -20.74 -39.25
CA ILE A 372 30.87 -21.51 -38.11
C ILE A 372 30.46 -22.91 -38.59
N ALA A 373 29.80 -23.00 -39.75
CA ALA A 373 29.40 -24.28 -40.33
C ALA A 373 30.60 -25.20 -40.61
N HIS A 374 31.71 -24.65 -41.12
CA HIS A 374 32.96 -25.39 -41.34
C HIS A 374 33.63 -25.80 -40.02
N ALA A 375 33.75 -24.89 -39.05
CA ALA A 375 34.33 -25.19 -37.74
C ALA A 375 33.56 -26.32 -37.02
N GLU A 376 32.23 -26.31 -37.15
CA GLU A 376 31.34 -27.28 -36.55
C GLU A 376 31.04 -28.49 -37.44
N ASN A 377 31.62 -28.61 -38.63
CA ASN A 377 31.38 -29.71 -39.58
C ASN A 377 29.90 -29.95 -39.94
N VAL A 378 29.09 -28.88 -40.03
CA VAL A 378 27.66 -28.98 -40.40
C VAL A 378 27.52 -29.00 -41.92
N ARG A 379 27.11 -30.15 -42.48
CA ARG A 379 26.88 -30.33 -43.94
C ARG A 379 25.41 -30.48 -44.30
N ILE A 380 24.57 -30.87 -43.35
CA ILE A 380 23.14 -31.15 -43.53
C ILE A 380 22.37 -30.20 -42.61
N VAL A 381 21.26 -29.64 -43.09
CA VAL A 381 20.39 -28.75 -42.32
C VAL A 381 18.93 -29.20 -42.45
N PRO A 382 18.09 -29.06 -41.40
CA PRO A 382 18.39 -28.49 -40.08
C PRO A 382 19.22 -29.43 -39.19
N THR A 383 20.28 -28.90 -38.57
CA THR A 383 21.07 -29.64 -37.56
C THR A 383 21.00 -28.90 -36.24
N PHE A 384 20.79 -29.65 -35.16
CA PHE A 384 20.76 -29.14 -33.79
C PHE A 384 21.93 -29.71 -33.00
N LYS A 385 22.61 -28.83 -32.27
CA LYS A 385 23.68 -29.24 -31.36
C LYS A 385 23.44 -28.65 -29.99
N ILE A 386 23.70 -29.45 -28.96
CA ILE A 386 23.61 -29.03 -27.56
C ILE A 386 25.02 -28.93 -27.00
N TYR A 387 25.33 -27.79 -26.40
CA TYR A 387 26.59 -27.49 -25.74
C TYR A 387 26.37 -27.31 -24.24
N ARG A 388 27.36 -27.66 -23.44
CA ARG A 388 27.41 -27.38 -22.00
C ARG A 388 28.80 -26.91 -21.64
N ASN A 389 28.91 -25.68 -21.10
CA ASN A 389 30.18 -25.05 -20.73
C ASN A 389 31.24 -25.14 -21.85
N GLY A 390 30.84 -24.81 -23.10
CA GLY A 390 31.71 -24.83 -24.28
C GLY A 390 31.93 -26.20 -24.92
N SER A 391 31.51 -27.31 -24.30
CA SER A 391 31.68 -28.66 -24.84
C SER A 391 30.39 -29.16 -25.50
N ARG A 392 30.50 -29.72 -26.72
CA ARG A 392 29.36 -30.35 -27.41
C ARG A 392 28.99 -31.66 -26.72
N VAL A 393 27.75 -31.75 -26.24
CA VAL A 393 27.23 -32.95 -25.54
C VAL A 393 26.29 -33.79 -26.40
N LYS A 394 25.62 -33.18 -27.39
CA LYS A 394 24.68 -33.88 -28.28
C LYS A 394 24.64 -33.25 -29.66
N GLU A 395 24.43 -34.07 -30.67
CA GLU A 395 24.19 -33.67 -32.06
C GLU A 395 22.99 -34.44 -32.61
N MET A 396 22.15 -33.73 -33.37
CA MET A 396 20.93 -34.23 -33.98
C MET A 396 20.81 -33.66 -35.39
N VAL A 397 20.82 -34.53 -36.39
CA VAL A 397 20.66 -34.16 -37.80
C VAL A 397 19.21 -34.41 -38.19
N CYS A 398 18.52 -33.39 -38.69
CA CYS A 398 17.11 -33.42 -39.08
C CYS A 398 16.17 -34.10 -38.05
N PRO A 399 16.18 -33.68 -36.76
CA PRO A 399 15.33 -34.31 -35.76
C PRO A 399 13.85 -34.04 -35.99
N SER A 400 12.99 -34.98 -35.58
CA SER A 400 11.57 -34.71 -35.37
C SER A 400 11.36 -33.80 -34.14
N GLN A 401 10.21 -33.14 -34.06
CA GLN A 401 9.86 -32.25 -32.95
C GLN A 401 9.94 -32.95 -31.58
N GLU A 402 9.51 -34.21 -31.51
CA GLU A 402 9.52 -35.03 -30.28
C GLU A 402 10.95 -35.35 -29.79
N VAL A 403 11.85 -35.67 -30.72
CA VAL A 403 13.26 -35.98 -30.39
C VAL A 403 13.99 -34.72 -29.92
N LEU A 404 13.69 -33.58 -30.53
CA LEU A 404 14.23 -32.30 -30.10
C LEU A 404 13.74 -31.93 -28.70
N GLU A 405 12.44 -32.00 -28.45
CA GLU A 405 11.86 -31.65 -27.15
C GLU A 405 12.36 -32.57 -26.02
N SER A 406 12.41 -33.88 -26.26
CA SER A 406 12.92 -34.84 -25.26
C SER A 406 14.40 -34.59 -24.92
N SER A 407 15.21 -34.23 -25.92
CA SER A 407 16.61 -33.88 -25.72
C SER A 407 16.75 -32.57 -24.94
N VAL A 408 16.01 -31.52 -25.30
CA VAL A 408 16.00 -30.24 -24.58
C VAL A 408 15.59 -30.44 -23.11
N ARG A 409 14.53 -31.22 -22.87
CA ARG A 409 14.06 -31.55 -21.52
C ARG A 409 15.08 -32.30 -20.68
N HIS A 410 15.89 -33.18 -21.29
CA HIS A 410 16.94 -33.90 -20.57
C HIS A 410 18.04 -32.96 -20.04
N TYR A 411 18.30 -31.87 -20.76
CA TYR A 411 19.36 -30.91 -20.42
C TYR A 411 18.86 -29.64 -19.71
N SER A 412 17.57 -29.52 -19.38
CA SER A 412 16.96 -28.30 -18.82
C SER A 412 17.07 -28.14 -17.30
N ILE A 413 18.11 -28.66 -16.66
CA ILE A 413 18.26 -28.76 -15.18
C ILE A 413 19.05 -27.60 -14.57
#